data_AF-A0A517MQE6-F1
#
_entry.id   AF-A0A517MQE6-F1
#
_cell.length_a   1.000
_cell.length_b   1.000
_cell.length_c   1.000
_cell.angle_alpha   90.00
_cell.angle_beta   90.00
_cell.angle_gamma   90.00
#
_symmetry.space_group_name_H-M   'P 1'
#
loop_
_entity.id
_entity.type
_entity.pdbx_description
1 polymer ?
#
loop_
_entity_poly.entity_id
_entity_poly.type
_entity_poly.pdbx_seq_one_letter_code
_entity_poly.pdbx_strand_id
1 'polypeptide(L)'
;MPHSPHDSQPRSILRSRRFWTSSLACLLTAFSLAVAFIVGLVIGSRQNYDRFASNQKARIEEYLIEYPKAYGELTVVRASEGWAFPLGTVPTQADHDRLSKRLHEMFGDELTERMMASVHVE
;
A
#
# COMPACT_ATOMS: atom_id res chain seq x y z
N MET A 1 39.70 -70.23 16.83
CA MET A 1 39.15 -69.06 17.54
C MET A 1 38.65 -68.08 16.50
N PRO A 2 37.39 -67.63 16.55
CA PRO A 2 36.77 -66.86 15.47
C PRO A 2 37.15 -65.39 15.56
N HIS A 3 37.53 -64.80 14.42
CA HIS A 3 37.56 -63.35 14.25
C HIS A 3 36.12 -62.86 14.07
N SER A 4 35.63 -61.99 14.95
CA SER A 4 34.44 -61.18 14.69
C SER A 4 34.83 -59.93 13.92
N PRO A 5 34.40 -59.76 12.65
CA PRO A 5 34.34 -58.45 12.02
C PRO A 5 32.99 -57.79 12.37
N HIS A 6 32.90 -56.48 12.11
CA HIS A 6 31.74 -55.62 12.33
C HIS A 6 31.56 -55.04 13.73
N ASP A 7 32.22 -53.92 13.97
CA ASP A 7 31.56 -52.79 14.63
C ASP A 7 32.21 -51.47 14.18
N SER A 8 32.01 -51.14 12.91
CA SER A 8 32.35 -49.84 12.35
C SER A 8 31.13 -49.25 11.63
N GLN A 9 30.02 -49.13 12.37
CA GLN A 9 28.90 -48.34 11.88
C GLN A 9 29.27 -46.86 11.68
N PRO A 10 28.65 -46.18 10.70
CA PRO A 10 29.31 -45.18 9.90
C PRO A 10 29.13 -43.78 10.52
N ARG A 11 30.09 -43.38 11.35
CA ARG A 11 30.17 -42.00 11.89
C ARG A 11 30.17 -40.93 10.78
N SER A 12 30.57 -41.27 9.56
CA SER A 12 30.56 -40.37 8.39
C SER A 12 29.15 -40.04 7.90
N ILE A 13 28.22 -41.00 7.88
CA ILE A 13 26.87 -40.82 7.32
C ILE A 13 25.99 -39.99 8.27
N LEU A 14 26.15 -40.17 9.58
CA LEU A 14 25.47 -39.33 10.59
C LEU A 14 25.95 -37.87 10.57
N ARG A 15 27.24 -37.65 10.28
CA ARG A 15 27.79 -36.30 10.09
C ARG A 15 27.27 -35.68 8.80
N SER A 16 27.34 -36.37 7.66
CA SER A 16 26.87 -35.84 6.36
C SER A 16 25.39 -35.49 6.38
N ARG A 17 24.54 -36.31 7.00
CA ARG A 17 23.10 -36.07 7.12
C ARG A 17 22.78 -34.86 7.99
N ARG A 18 23.51 -34.65 9.09
CA ARG A 18 23.42 -33.44 9.93
C ARG A 18 23.88 -32.18 9.20
N PHE A 19 24.99 -32.26 8.45
CA PHE A 19 25.45 -31.17 7.60
C PHE A 19 24.41 -30.78 6.54
N TRP A 20 23.81 -31.76 5.88
CA TRP A 20 22.74 -31.52 4.90
C TRP A 20 21.51 -30.86 5.50
N THR A 21 21.04 -31.30 6.67
CA THR A 21 19.89 -30.68 7.33
C THR A 21 20.18 -29.25 7.78
N SER A 22 21.39 -28.97 8.28
CA SER A 22 21.79 -27.62 8.69
C SER A 22 21.97 -26.68 7.49
N SER A 23 22.59 -27.15 6.40
CA SER A 23 22.72 -26.38 5.16
C SER A 23 21.36 -26.09 4.53
N LEU A 24 20.46 -27.09 4.49
CA LEU A 24 19.10 -26.90 3.99
C LEU A 24 18.31 -25.90 4.85
N ALA A 25 18.40 -25.99 6.18
CA ALA A 25 17.78 -25.04 7.09
C ALA A 25 18.31 -23.62 6.89
N CYS A 26 19.61 -23.46 6.63
CA CYS A 26 20.23 -22.17 6.37
C CYS A 26 19.72 -21.55 5.05
N LEU A 27 19.64 -22.36 3.99
CA LEU A 27 19.09 -21.92 2.69
C LEU A 27 17.60 -21.54 2.80
N LEU A 28 16.80 -22.35 3.51
CA LEU A 28 15.39 -22.05 3.73
C LEU A 28 15.19 -20.77 4.56
N THR A 29 16.03 -20.55 5.57
CA THR A 29 15.98 -19.32 6.38
C THR A 29 16.40 -18.09 5.58
N ALA A 30 17.44 -18.20 4.75
CA ALA A 30 17.85 -17.11 3.86
C ALA A 30 16.74 -16.77 2.85
N PHE A 31 16.09 -17.79 2.28
CA PHE A 31 14.96 -17.60 1.37
C PHE A 31 13.75 -17.00 2.08
N SER A 32 13.40 -17.48 3.28
CA SER A 32 12.26 -16.93 4.03
C SER A 32 12.48 -15.48 4.45
N LEU A 33 13.71 -15.09 4.79
CA LEU A 33 14.08 -13.69 5.05
C LEU A 33 13.90 -12.82 3.81
N ALA A 34 14.32 -13.29 2.63
CA ALA A 34 14.13 -12.56 1.38
C ALA A 34 12.64 -12.39 1.05
N VAL A 35 11.83 -13.44 1.22
CA VAL A 35 10.38 -13.37 1.02
C VAL A 35 9.72 -12.42 2.04
N ALA A 36 10.09 -12.52 3.32
CA ALA A 36 9.56 -11.65 4.37
C ALA A 36 9.89 -10.18 4.10
N PHE A 37 11.09 -9.88 3.59
CA PHE A 37 11.47 -8.53 3.19
C PHE A 37 10.61 -7.99 2.05
N ILE A 38 10.40 -8.78 0.98
CA ILE A 38 9.54 -8.38 -0.15
C ILE A 38 8.10 -8.16 0.30
N VAL A 39 7.55 -9.07 1.10
CA VAL A 39 6.20 -8.95 1.65
C VAL A 39 6.10 -7.71 2.55
N GLY A 40 7.10 -7.46 3.39
CA GLY A 40 7.20 -6.27 4.21
C GLY A 40 7.19 -4.97 3.40
N LEU A 41 7.94 -4.91 2.29
CA LEU A 41 7.94 -3.77 1.38
C LEU A 41 6.56 -3.54 0.75
N VAL A 42 5.89 -4.60 0.28
CA VAL A 42 4.56 -4.50 -0.33
C VAL A 42 3.52 -4.02 0.69
N ILE A 43 3.54 -4.56 1.91
CA ILE A 43 2.61 -4.16 2.97
C ILE A 43 2.88 -2.72 3.39
N GLY A 44 4.14 -2.34 3.62
CA GLY A 44 4.52 -0.98 4.00
C GLY A 44 4.14 0.05 2.94
N SER A 45 4.35 -0.28 1.67
CA SER A 45 3.93 0.55 0.54
C SER A 45 2.41 0.74 0.53
N ARG A 46 1.62 -0.34 0.63
CA ARG A 46 0.15 -0.26 0.72
C ARG A 46 -0.31 0.59 1.90
N GLN A 47 0.27 0.41 3.07
CA GLN A 47 -0.08 1.20 4.26
C GLN A 47 0.21 2.69 4.06
N ASN A 48 1.32 3.05 3.41
CA ASN A 48 1.62 4.44 3.08
C ASN A 48 0.63 5.02 2.07
N TYR A 49 0.27 4.27 1.03
CA TYR A 49 -0.78 4.69 0.08
C TYR A 49 -2.13 4.88 0.78
N ASP A 50 -2.50 3.97 1.68
CA ASP A 50 -3.74 4.06 2.45
C ASP A 50 -3.77 5.31 3.35
N ARG A 51 -2.68 5.59 4.05
CA ARG A 51 -2.55 6.78 4.90
C ARG A 51 -2.61 8.06 4.08
N PHE A 52 -1.91 8.10 2.96
CA PHE A 52 -1.90 9.27 2.09
C PHE A 52 -3.29 9.55 1.51
N ALA A 53 -3.96 8.53 0.96
CA ALA A 53 -5.33 8.65 0.47
C ALA A 53 -6.32 9.10 1.55
N SER A 54 -6.18 8.57 2.76
CA SER A 54 -7.04 8.91 3.91
C SER A 54 -6.83 10.36 4.35
N ASN A 55 -5.58 10.82 4.41
CA ASN A 55 -5.26 12.20 4.73
C ASN A 55 -5.78 13.19 3.67
N GLN A 56 -5.66 12.84 2.39
CA GLN A 56 -6.23 13.65 1.31
C GLN A 56 -7.75 13.72 1.42
N LYS A 57 -8.39 12.58 1.61
CA LYS A 57 -9.85 12.50 1.80
C LYS A 57 -10.30 13.42 2.93
N ALA A 58 -9.67 13.32 4.10
CA ALA A 58 -10.02 14.14 5.26
C ALA A 58 -9.89 15.64 4.97
N ARG A 59 -8.83 16.08 4.29
CA ARG A 59 -8.62 17.51 3.94
C ARG A 59 -9.67 18.02 2.95
N ILE A 60 -10.07 17.20 1.98
CA ILE A 60 -11.12 17.56 1.03
C ILE A 60 -12.46 17.63 1.77
N GLU A 61 -12.82 16.60 2.54
CA GLU A 61 -14.08 16.56 3.30
C GLU A 61 -14.20 17.75 4.27
N GLU A 62 -13.12 18.08 4.99
CA GLU A 62 -13.06 19.25 5.87
C GLU A 62 -13.44 20.54 5.12
N TYR A 63 -12.86 20.76 3.93
CA TYR A 63 -13.18 21.92 3.10
C TYR A 63 -14.62 21.91 2.58
N LEU A 64 -15.15 20.76 2.16
CA LEU A 64 -16.52 20.68 1.65
C LEU A 64 -17.55 20.98 2.76
N ILE A 65 -17.27 20.55 3.99
CA ILE A 65 -18.13 20.77 5.17
C ILE A 65 -18.17 22.26 5.57
N GLU A 66 -17.13 23.05 5.29
CA GLU A 66 -17.12 24.50 5.53
C GLU A 66 -18.17 25.24 4.68
N TYR A 67 -18.56 24.70 3.52
CA TYR A 67 -19.48 25.34 2.57
C TYR A 67 -20.62 24.40 2.14
N PRO A 68 -21.51 23.99 3.06
CA PRO A 68 -22.52 22.96 2.79
C PRO A 68 -23.55 23.39 1.73
N LYS A 69 -23.75 24.70 1.53
CA LYS A 69 -24.65 25.22 0.49
C LYS A 69 -24.07 25.12 -0.92
N ALA A 70 -22.75 25.11 -1.06
CA ALA A 70 -22.06 25.04 -2.36
C ALA A 70 -21.65 23.62 -2.71
N TYR A 71 -21.36 22.79 -1.71
CA TYR A 71 -20.73 21.48 -1.89
C TYR A 71 -21.52 20.31 -1.26
N GLY A 72 -22.76 20.53 -0.85
CA GLY A 72 -23.57 19.53 -0.15
C GLY A 72 -23.87 18.25 -0.97
N GLU A 73 -23.80 18.33 -2.30
CA GLU A 73 -23.99 17.19 -3.20
C GLU A 73 -22.67 16.49 -3.56
N LEU A 74 -21.53 17.04 -3.14
CA LEU A 74 -20.22 16.43 -3.38
C LEU A 74 -19.93 15.35 -2.35
N THR A 75 -19.43 14.21 -2.84
CA THR A 75 -18.95 13.11 -2.03
C THR A 75 -17.48 12.85 -2.33
N VAL A 76 -16.67 12.52 -1.31
CA VAL A 76 -15.25 12.22 -1.52
C VAL A 76 -15.04 10.72 -1.60
N VAL A 77 -14.66 10.24 -2.78
CA VAL A 77 -14.47 8.81 -3.05
C VAL A 77 -12.98 8.50 -3.11
N ARG A 78 -12.61 7.30 -2.64
CA ARG A 78 -11.24 6.81 -2.67
C ARG A 78 -10.98 6.05 -3.97
N ALA A 79 -9.99 6.47 -4.74
CA ALA A 79 -9.49 5.79 -5.94
C ALA A 79 -8.66 4.55 -5.58
N SER A 80 -8.68 3.54 -6.44
CA SER A 80 -7.79 2.36 -6.35
C SER A 80 -6.31 2.71 -6.43
N GLU A 81 -5.96 3.87 -6.99
CA GLU A 81 -4.59 4.35 -7.16
C GLU A 81 -4.02 5.08 -5.92
N GLY A 82 -4.72 5.07 -4.79
CA GLY A 82 -4.24 5.71 -3.56
C GLY A 82 -4.51 7.22 -3.48
N TRP A 83 -5.47 7.70 -4.25
CA TRP A 83 -5.93 9.09 -4.25
C TRP A 83 -7.37 9.18 -3.73
N ALA A 84 -7.80 10.37 -3.33
CA ALA A 84 -9.19 10.67 -3.04
C ALA A 84 -9.65 11.82 -3.93
N PHE A 85 -10.88 11.77 -4.46
CA PHE A 85 -11.41 12.82 -5.34
C PHE A 85 -12.86 13.15 -5.02
N PRO A 86 -13.27 14.42 -5.19
CA PRO A 86 -14.66 14.82 -5.08
C PRO A 86 -15.46 14.33 -6.29
N LEU A 87 -16.67 13.84 -6.05
CA LEU A 87 -17.60 13.31 -7.03
C LEU A 87 -18.98 13.92 -6.78
N GLY A 88 -19.58 14.49 -7.82
CA GLY A 88 -20.93 15.04 -7.78
C GLY A 88 -21.05 16.35 -8.53
N THR A 89 -22.03 17.14 -8.11
CA THR A 89 -22.44 18.40 -8.75
C THR A 89 -22.17 19.60 -7.85
N VAL A 90 -21.88 20.74 -8.47
CA VAL A 90 -21.81 22.05 -7.82
C VAL A 90 -22.79 23.01 -8.51
N PRO A 91 -23.42 23.94 -7.77
CA PRO A 91 -24.53 24.71 -8.29
C PRO A 91 -24.10 25.84 -9.25
N THR A 92 -22.84 26.27 -9.21
CA THR A 92 -22.35 27.35 -10.08
C THR A 92 -20.93 27.12 -10.58
N GLN A 93 -20.59 27.73 -11.73
CA GLN A 93 -19.22 27.77 -12.24
C GLN A 93 -18.27 28.46 -11.24
N ALA A 94 -18.73 29.46 -10.49
CA ALA A 94 -17.91 30.13 -9.48
C ALA A 94 -17.55 29.19 -8.32
N ASP A 95 -18.45 28.27 -7.94
CA ASP A 95 -18.17 27.22 -6.96
C ASP A 95 -17.18 26.20 -7.50
N HIS A 96 -17.36 25.80 -8.76
CA HIS A 96 -16.43 24.91 -9.46
C HIS A 96 -15.01 25.49 -9.52
N ASP A 97 -14.85 26.75 -9.91
CA ASP A 97 -13.55 27.43 -10.04
C ASP A 97 -12.90 27.65 -8.66
N ARG A 98 -13.71 27.97 -7.64
CA ARG A 98 -13.24 28.08 -6.26
C ARG A 98 -12.75 26.74 -5.71
N LEU A 99 -13.48 25.65 -5.96
CA LEU A 99 -13.07 24.31 -5.59
C LEU A 99 -11.78 23.92 -6.30
N SER A 100 -11.69 24.13 -7.62
CA SER A 100 -10.49 23.87 -8.42
C SER A 100 -9.29 24.63 -7.88
N LYS A 101 -9.41 25.93 -7.63
CA LYS A 101 -8.35 26.74 -7.03
C LYS A 101 -7.90 26.18 -5.68
N ARG A 102 -8.85 25.78 -4.83
CA ARG A 102 -8.52 25.25 -3.51
C ARG A 102 -7.81 23.90 -3.58
N LEU A 103 -8.26 23.00 -4.46
CA LEU A 103 -7.60 21.72 -4.70
C LEU A 103 -6.18 21.94 -5.27
N HIS A 104 -6.01 22.90 -6.16
CA HIS A 104 -4.70 23.29 -6.68
C HIS A 104 -3.77 23.77 -5.57
N GLU A 105 -4.24 24.63 -4.66
CA GLU A 105 -3.45 25.05 -3.49
C GLU A 105 -3.07 23.88 -2.57
N MET A 106 -3.92 22.84 -2.48
CA MET A 106 -3.68 21.71 -1.59
C MET A 106 -2.78 20.64 -2.20
N PHE A 107 -2.81 20.46 -3.51
CA PHE A 107 -2.25 19.28 -4.18
C PHE A 107 -1.49 19.56 -5.49
N GLY A 108 -1.54 20.77 -6.03
CA GLY A 108 -0.89 21.16 -7.29
C GLY A 108 -1.73 20.87 -8.54
N ASP A 109 -1.20 21.24 -9.71
CA ASP A 109 -1.91 21.24 -10.99
C ASP A 109 -2.37 19.85 -11.45
N GLU A 110 -1.44 18.90 -11.59
CA GLU A 110 -1.72 17.60 -12.23
C GLU A 110 -2.81 16.80 -11.50
N LEU A 111 -2.80 16.84 -10.17
CA LEU A 111 -3.77 16.09 -9.39
C LEU A 111 -5.13 16.79 -9.37
N THR A 112 -5.13 18.12 -9.37
CA THR A 112 -6.36 18.91 -9.36
C THR A 112 -7.16 18.69 -10.64
N GLU A 113 -6.50 18.67 -11.80
CA GLU A 113 -7.16 18.39 -13.08
C GLU A 113 -7.87 17.03 -13.04
N ARG A 114 -7.19 16.00 -12.52
CA ARG A 114 -7.77 14.65 -12.35
C ARG A 114 -8.93 14.63 -11.37
N MET A 115 -8.85 15.38 -10.26
CA MET A 115 -9.89 15.46 -9.24
C MET A 115 -11.13 16.23 -9.73
N MET A 116 -10.94 17.26 -10.55
CA MET A 116 -12.05 18.07 -11.09
C MET A 116 -12.78 17.37 -12.24
N ALA A 117 -12.17 16.38 -12.90
CA ALA A 117 -12.82 15.61 -13.97
C ALA A 117 -14.11 14.90 -13.55
N SER A 118 -14.29 14.63 -12.24
CA SER A 118 -15.48 14.01 -11.67
C SER A 118 -16.48 15.00 -11.06
N VAL A 119 -16.20 16.31 -11.11
CA VAL A 119 -17.07 17.36 -10.58
C VAL A 119 -17.75 18.08 -11.75
N HIS A 120 -19.07 18.20 -11.67
CA HIS A 120 -19.87 18.78 -12.75
C HIS A 120 -20.61 20.02 -12.23
N VAL A 121 -20.86 20.99 -13.10
CA VAL A 121 -21.77 22.10 -12.78
C VAL A 121 -23.19 21.66 -13.16
N GLU A 122 -24.17 21.93 -12.30
CA GLU A 122 -25.60 21.66 -12.58
C GLU A 122 -26.12 22.35 -13.86
#